data_AF-A0A7J6GA42-F1
#
_entry.id   AF-A0A7J6GA42-F1
#
_cell.length_a   1.000
_cell.length_b   1.000
_cell.length_c   1.000
_cell.angle_alpha   90.00
_cell.angle_beta   90.00
_cell.angle_gamma   90.00
#
_symmetry.space_group_name_H-M   'P 1'
#
loop_
_entity.id
_entity.type
_entity.pdbx_description
1 polymer ?
#
loop_
_entity_poly.entity_id
_entity_poly.type
_entity_poly.pdbx_seq_one_letter_code
_entity_poly.pdbx_strand_id
1 'polypeptide(L)'
;MFKQSGSETSIPGILQLAIAFMSLRESRDIFCKFCIKDVLIADNEKSHYQGYKMNMDMMIKTLQKRFKKVRDEMERWEELQSRLVSQFSNAASIIGRLEVLKDIKNYGNLSCIDGIQEAVLNKQMDSLQNIFLLMKDTLEELHGITLSLGKIHRDARQLIEGGSNQLGSKQLHLQIGVKPTLAYCLDGLKQLHEMHQSEYNLKTSLFSGLSVLTLKPNPNDLSTLQQLLIDQPNIPKEEVETLFQNIFAEDD
;
A
#
# COMPACT_ATOMS: atom_id res chain seq x y z
N MET A 1 -101.01 32.56 28.98
CA MET A 1 -101.33 31.35 28.20
C MET A 1 -100.44 31.39 26.96
N PHE A 2 -99.53 30.48 26.63
CA PHE A 2 -99.19 29.12 27.06
C PHE A 2 -97.73 28.82 26.59
N LYS A 3 -96.97 28.05 27.40
CA LYS A 3 -95.89 27.05 27.14
C LYS A 3 -94.89 27.23 25.97
N GLN A 4 -93.57 27.23 26.23
CA GLN A 4 -92.64 26.07 26.34
C GLN A 4 -92.63 25.12 25.13
N SER A 5 -91.48 24.99 24.46
CA SER A 5 -90.63 23.77 24.42
C SER A 5 -89.71 23.77 23.20
N GLY A 6 -88.43 23.46 23.41
CA GLY A 6 -87.45 23.32 22.33
C GLY A 6 -87.68 22.10 21.45
N SER A 7 -87.00 22.09 20.31
CA SER A 7 -86.53 20.86 19.67
C SER A 7 -85.20 21.15 19.00
N GLU A 8 -84.15 20.58 19.59
CA GLU A 8 -82.88 20.34 18.91
C GLU A 8 -83.19 19.58 17.61
N THR A 9 -82.93 20.21 16.47
CA THR A 9 -82.91 19.49 15.20
C THR A 9 -81.65 18.64 15.17
N SER A 10 -81.77 17.44 15.73
CA SER A 10 -80.84 16.33 15.57
C SER A 10 -80.57 16.15 14.08
N ILE A 11 -79.33 16.42 13.67
CA ILE A 11 -78.83 15.98 12.36
C ILE A 11 -79.05 14.45 12.31
N PRO A 12 -79.63 13.89 11.23
CA PRO A 12 -79.85 12.46 11.12
C PRO A 12 -78.50 11.73 11.29
N GLY A 13 -78.43 10.75 12.19
CA GLY A 13 -77.18 10.03 12.51
C GLY A 13 -76.45 9.44 11.30
N ILE A 14 -77.15 9.24 10.17
CA ILE A 14 -76.59 8.80 8.90
C ILE A 14 -75.72 9.87 8.22
N LEU A 15 -76.03 11.16 8.37
CA LEU A 15 -75.25 12.26 7.80
C LEU A 15 -73.97 12.54 8.62
N GLN A 16 -74.03 12.36 9.96
CA GLN A 16 -72.83 12.37 10.81
C GLN A 16 -71.92 11.16 10.54
N LEU A 17 -72.50 9.97 10.30
CA LEU A 17 -71.74 8.79 9.89
C LEU A 17 -71.14 8.94 8.49
N ALA A 18 -71.82 9.58 7.53
CA ALA A 18 -71.29 9.84 6.19
C ALA A 18 -70.16 10.89 6.20
N ILE A 19 -70.29 11.95 6.99
CA ILE A 19 -69.22 12.95 7.17
C ILE A 19 -68.03 12.35 7.92
N ALA A 20 -68.25 11.49 8.92
CA ALA A 20 -67.19 10.73 9.60
C ALA A 20 -66.53 9.69 8.67
N PHE A 21 -67.28 9.00 7.81
CA PHE A 21 -66.73 8.05 6.82
C PHE A 21 -65.95 8.76 5.70
N MET A 22 -66.41 9.94 5.26
CA MET A 22 -65.70 10.75 4.27
C MET A 22 -64.41 11.35 4.86
N SER A 23 -64.44 11.82 6.11
CA SER A 23 -63.28 12.33 6.84
C SER A 23 -62.26 11.22 7.20
N LEU A 24 -62.73 9.98 7.49
CA LEU A 24 -61.87 8.80 7.66
C LEU A 24 -61.28 8.29 6.34
N ARG A 25 -61.95 8.46 5.20
CA ARG A 25 -61.43 8.08 3.88
C ARG A 25 -60.35 9.05 3.39
N GLU A 26 -60.55 10.35 3.56
CA GLU A 26 -59.50 11.36 3.31
C GLU A 26 -58.34 11.22 4.29
N SER A 27 -58.61 10.93 5.57
CA SER A 27 -57.55 10.63 6.54
C SER A 27 -56.81 9.33 6.22
N ARG A 28 -57.48 8.28 5.72
CA ARG A 28 -56.81 7.05 5.25
C ARG A 28 -55.98 7.26 4.00
N ASP A 29 -56.44 8.06 3.04
CA ASP A 29 -55.65 8.38 1.83
C ASP A 29 -54.46 9.29 2.16
N ILE A 30 -54.61 10.21 3.12
CA ILE A 30 -53.50 11.06 3.60
C ILE A 30 -52.53 10.23 4.45
N PHE A 31 -53.01 9.38 5.36
CA PHE A 31 -52.17 8.50 6.19
C PHE A 31 -51.49 7.42 5.34
N CYS A 32 -52.16 6.85 4.34
CA CYS A 32 -51.51 5.98 3.35
C CYS A 32 -50.52 6.76 2.49
N LYS A 33 -50.81 7.99 2.02
CA LYS A 33 -49.83 8.78 1.25
C LYS A 33 -48.63 9.24 2.09
N PHE A 34 -48.81 9.50 3.38
CA PHE A 34 -47.74 9.89 4.30
C PHE A 34 -46.89 8.66 4.67
N CYS A 35 -47.51 7.55 5.08
CA CYS A 35 -46.80 6.29 5.33
C CYS A 35 -46.15 5.72 4.07
N ILE A 36 -46.76 5.82 2.88
CA ILE A 36 -46.13 5.40 1.62
C ILE A 36 -44.97 6.34 1.26
N LYS A 37 -45.09 7.66 1.47
CA LYS A 37 -43.94 8.57 1.28
C LYS A 37 -42.82 8.27 2.26
N ASP A 38 -43.09 8.05 3.54
CA ASP A 38 -42.08 7.76 4.54
C ASP A 38 -41.44 6.38 4.33
N VAL A 39 -42.22 5.37 3.92
CA VAL A 39 -41.71 4.04 3.54
C VAL A 39 -40.90 4.12 2.24
N LEU A 40 -41.35 4.85 1.23
CA LEU A 40 -40.60 5.05 -0.01
C LEU A 40 -39.33 5.88 0.23
N ILE A 41 -39.34 6.87 1.12
CA ILE A 41 -38.15 7.63 1.52
C ILE A 41 -37.19 6.70 2.27
N ALA A 42 -37.68 5.89 3.21
CA ALA A 42 -36.85 4.93 3.95
C ALA A 42 -36.29 3.80 3.06
N ASP A 43 -37.05 3.32 2.08
CA ASP A 43 -36.61 2.31 1.12
C ASP A 43 -35.65 2.88 0.07
N ASN A 44 -35.84 4.15 -0.34
CA ASN A 44 -34.93 4.84 -1.25
C ASN A 44 -33.63 5.24 -0.53
N GLU A 45 -33.69 5.63 0.75
CA GLU A 45 -32.51 5.80 1.60
C GLU A 45 -31.80 4.47 1.83
N LYS A 46 -32.50 3.38 2.17
CA LYS A 46 -31.89 2.05 2.29
C LYS A 46 -31.28 1.57 0.97
N SER A 47 -31.94 1.77 -0.16
CA SER A 47 -31.43 1.43 -1.49
C SER A 47 -30.18 2.24 -1.84
N HIS A 48 -30.19 3.54 -1.53
CA HIS A 48 -29.04 4.41 -1.63
C HIS A 48 -27.90 3.89 -0.74
N TYR A 49 -28.09 3.78 0.58
CA TYR A 49 -27.08 3.23 1.49
C TYR A 49 -26.56 1.84 1.08
N GLN A 50 -27.41 0.95 0.58
CA GLN A 50 -27.02 -0.38 0.09
C GLN A 50 -26.16 -0.29 -1.18
N GLY A 51 -26.51 0.59 -2.12
CA GLY A 51 -25.72 0.88 -3.31
C GLY A 51 -24.35 1.49 -2.99
N TYR A 52 -24.29 2.40 -2.03
CA TYR A 52 -23.01 2.96 -1.53
C TYR A 52 -22.16 1.90 -0.82
N LYS A 53 -22.77 1.05 0.00
CA LYS A 53 -22.08 -0.05 0.67
C LYS A 53 -21.48 -1.05 -0.33
N MET A 54 -22.25 -1.45 -1.35
CA MET A 54 -21.74 -2.34 -2.41
C MET A 54 -20.59 -1.71 -3.21
N ASN A 55 -20.64 -0.40 -3.47
CA ASN A 55 -19.57 0.32 -4.15
C ASN A 55 -18.28 0.36 -3.31
N MET A 56 -18.39 0.68 -2.01
CA MET A 56 -17.26 0.67 -1.08
C MET A 56 -16.64 -0.71 -0.90
N ASP A 57 -17.46 -1.75 -0.77
CA ASP A 57 -16.99 -3.14 -0.66
C ASP A 57 -16.21 -3.59 -1.91
N MET A 58 -16.67 -3.19 -3.10
CA MET A 58 -15.97 -3.48 -4.36
C MET A 58 -14.60 -2.76 -4.44
N MET A 59 -14.54 -1.51 -3.98
CA MET A 59 -13.29 -0.74 -3.92
C MET A 59 -12.30 -1.34 -2.93
N ILE A 60 -12.75 -1.72 -1.72
CA ILE A 60 -11.90 -2.37 -0.70
C ILE A 60 -11.34 -3.69 -1.23
N LYS A 61 -12.16 -4.55 -1.85
CA LYS A 61 -11.69 -5.79 -2.49
C LYS A 61 -10.66 -5.55 -3.57
N THR A 62 -10.82 -4.48 -4.34
CA THR A 62 -9.85 -4.08 -5.37
C THR A 62 -8.53 -3.64 -4.76
N LEU A 63 -8.56 -2.89 -3.65
CA LEU A 63 -7.35 -2.51 -2.90
C LEU A 63 -6.67 -3.72 -2.26
N GLN A 64 -7.43 -4.63 -1.64
CA GLN A 64 -6.90 -5.88 -1.10
C GLN A 64 -6.15 -6.70 -2.17
N LYS A 65 -6.69 -6.79 -3.40
CA LYS A 65 -5.98 -7.43 -4.52
C LYS A 65 -4.66 -6.73 -4.86
N ARG A 66 -4.61 -5.40 -4.75
CA ARG A 66 -3.38 -4.63 -4.95
C ARG A 66 -2.37 -4.90 -3.84
N PHE A 67 -2.81 -5.00 -2.58
CA PHE A 67 -1.94 -5.38 -1.46
C PHE A 67 -1.37 -6.80 -1.60
N LYS A 68 -2.14 -7.76 -2.16
CA LYS A 68 -1.59 -9.08 -2.52
C LYS A 68 -0.43 -8.94 -3.50
N LYS A 69 -0.59 -8.13 -4.56
CA LYS A 69 0.50 -7.85 -5.49
C LYS A 69 1.69 -7.17 -4.82
N VAL A 70 1.46 -6.22 -3.91
CA VAL A 70 2.55 -5.58 -3.15
C VAL A 70 3.32 -6.61 -2.33
N ARG A 71 2.64 -7.58 -1.72
CA ARG A 71 3.30 -8.68 -1.01
C ARG A 71 4.22 -9.49 -1.93
N ASP A 72 3.75 -9.85 -3.12
CA ASP A 72 4.57 -10.59 -4.10
C ASP A 72 5.85 -9.79 -4.48
N GLU A 73 5.72 -8.47 -4.66
CA GLU A 73 6.86 -7.59 -4.96
C GLU A 73 7.82 -7.48 -3.76
N MET A 74 7.31 -7.50 -2.53
CA MET A 74 8.12 -7.49 -1.30
C MET A 74 8.87 -8.81 -1.09
N GLU A 75 8.26 -9.95 -1.41
CA GLU A 75 8.95 -11.25 -1.38
C GLU A 75 10.13 -11.25 -2.36
N ARG A 76 9.91 -10.76 -3.58
CA ARG A 76 10.98 -10.57 -4.57
C ARG A 76 12.06 -9.59 -4.08
N TRP A 77 11.69 -8.55 -3.35
CA TRP A 77 12.64 -7.61 -2.76
C TRP A 77 13.63 -8.30 -1.81
N GLU A 78 13.15 -9.20 -0.94
CA GLU A 78 14.00 -9.93 0.00
C GLU A 78 15.01 -10.85 -0.71
N GLU A 79 14.60 -11.48 -1.82
CA GLU A 79 15.50 -12.29 -2.66
C GLU A 79 16.60 -11.43 -3.28
N LEU A 80 16.24 -10.27 -3.85
CA LEU A 80 17.18 -9.32 -4.43
C LEU A 80 18.09 -8.70 -3.38
N GLN A 81 17.59 -8.42 -2.18
CA GLN A 81 18.39 -7.94 -1.05
C GLN A 81 19.46 -8.96 -0.65
N SER A 82 19.07 -10.22 -0.50
CA SER A 82 20.01 -11.31 -0.19
C SER A 82 21.09 -11.45 -1.26
N ARG A 83 20.70 -11.34 -2.53
CA ARG A 83 21.61 -11.34 -3.68
C ARG A 83 22.59 -10.17 -3.63
N LEU A 84 22.09 -8.95 -3.41
CA LEU A 84 22.90 -7.73 -3.35
C LEU A 84 23.90 -7.78 -2.21
N VAL A 85 23.49 -8.23 -1.01
CA VAL A 85 24.37 -8.40 0.16
C VAL A 85 25.51 -9.37 -0.15
N SER A 86 25.21 -10.50 -0.80
CA SER A 86 26.22 -11.48 -1.21
C SER A 86 27.22 -10.88 -2.22
N GLN A 87 26.72 -10.21 -3.25
CA GLN A 87 27.57 -9.54 -4.25
C GLN A 87 28.44 -8.45 -3.62
N PHE A 88 27.87 -7.61 -2.76
CA PHE A 88 28.59 -6.55 -2.05
C PHE A 88 29.71 -7.13 -1.19
N SER A 89 29.41 -8.18 -0.43
CA SER A 89 30.38 -8.86 0.44
C SER A 89 31.53 -9.47 -0.38
N ASN A 90 31.23 -10.05 -1.55
CA ASN A 90 32.24 -10.58 -2.46
C ASN A 90 33.13 -9.47 -3.04
N ALA A 91 32.54 -8.35 -3.47
CA ALA A 91 33.29 -7.19 -3.95
C ALA A 91 34.18 -6.62 -2.84
N ALA A 92 33.65 -6.46 -1.62
CA ALA A 92 34.41 -6.00 -0.48
C ALA A 92 35.60 -6.93 -0.16
N SER A 93 35.39 -8.24 -0.15
CA SER A 93 36.47 -9.21 0.06
C SER A 93 37.58 -9.07 -0.99
N ILE A 94 37.23 -8.87 -2.26
CA ILE A 94 38.23 -8.63 -3.32
C ILE A 94 38.98 -7.32 -3.05
N ILE A 95 38.26 -6.21 -2.82
CA ILE A 95 38.84 -4.88 -2.57
C ILE A 95 39.82 -4.92 -1.40
N GLY A 96 39.45 -5.56 -0.28
CA GLY A 96 40.32 -5.71 0.89
C GLY A 96 41.59 -6.51 0.59
N ARG A 97 41.53 -7.49 -0.32
CA ARG A 97 42.69 -8.29 -0.73
C ARG A 97 43.59 -7.57 -1.74
N LEU A 98 43.06 -6.63 -2.52
CA LEU A 98 43.85 -5.91 -3.52
C LEU A 98 45.05 -5.18 -2.92
N GLU A 99 44.95 -4.67 -1.68
CA GLU A 99 46.09 -4.05 -1.00
C GLU A 99 47.24 -5.03 -0.77
N VAL A 100 46.93 -6.25 -0.32
CA VAL A 100 47.93 -7.30 -0.06
C VAL A 100 48.57 -7.79 -1.36
N LEU A 101 47.77 -7.95 -2.42
CA LEU A 101 48.23 -8.46 -3.72
C LEU A 101 49.10 -7.45 -4.49
N LYS A 102 49.10 -6.17 -4.11
CA LYS A 102 49.99 -5.16 -4.69
C LYS A 102 51.44 -5.27 -4.23
N ASP A 103 51.73 -6.00 -3.16
CA ASP A 103 53.11 -6.23 -2.71
C ASP A 103 53.62 -7.59 -3.20
N ILE A 104 54.61 -7.56 -4.09
CA ILE A 104 55.27 -8.75 -4.64
C ILE A 104 55.88 -9.64 -3.54
N LYS A 105 56.23 -9.08 -2.38
CA LYS A 105 56.76 -9.83 -1.23
C LYS A 105 55.76 -10.83 -0.67
N ASN A 106 54.46 -10.59 -0.86
CA ASN A 106 53.40 -11.46 -0.38
C ASN A 106 53.20 -12.73 -1.24
N TYR A 107 53.94 -12.86 -2.35
CA TYR A 107 53.86 -14.01 -3.26
C TYR A 107 54.83 -15.15 -2.87
N GLY A 108 55.76 -14.91 -1.94
CA GLY A 108 56.72 -15.91 -1.47
C GLY A 108 57.48 -16.58 -2.62
N ASN A 109 57.49 -17.91 -2.67
CA ASN A 109 58.17 -18.67 -3.73
C ASN A 109 57.60 -18.41 -5.14
N LEU A 110 56.41 -17.84 -5.27
CA LEU A 110 55.83 -17.51 -6.57
C LEU A 110 56.43 -16.22 -7.16
N SER A 111 57.16 -15.41 -6.37
CA SER A 111 57.76 -14.16 -6.84
C SER A 111 58.81 -14.35 -7.94
N CYS A 112 59.29 -15.59 -8.18
CA CYS A 112 60.21 -15.91 -9.26
C CYS A 112 59.52 -16.07 -10.62
N ILE A 113 58.19 -16.11 -10.66
CA ILE A 113 57.42 -16.22 -11.90
C ILE A 113 57.20 -14.81 -12.45
N ASP A 114 57.77 -14.54 -13.62
CA ASP A 114 57.59 -13.27 -14.31
C ASP A 114 56.11 -13.00 -14.60
N GLY A 115 55.65 -11.79 -14.25
CA GLY A 115 54.29 -11.35 -14.50
C GLY A 115 53.20 -11.96 -13.60
N ILE A 116 53.54 -12.78 -12.61
CA ILE A 116 52.54 -13.42 -11.72
C ILE A 116 51.65 -12.41 -10.98
N GLN A 117 52.25 -11.32 -10.52
CA GLN A 117 51.53 -10.27 -9.80
C GLN A 117 50.49 -9.62 -10.70
N GLU A 118 50.89 -9.22 -11.91
CA GLU A 118 50.01 -8.63 -12.91
C GLU A 118 48.87 -9.58 -13.28
N ALA A 119 49.19 -10.86 -13.54
CA ALA A 119 48.18 -11.86 -13.86
C ALA A 119 47.13 -12.04 -12.75
N VAL A 120 47.57 -12.09 -11.49
CA VAL A 120 46.66 -12.21 -10.33
C VAL A 120 45.83 -10.95 -10.14
N LEU A 121 46.43 -9.76 -10.23
CA LEU A 121 45.71 -8.49 -10.08
C LEU A 121 44.68 -8.30 -11.19
N ASN A 122 45.02 -8.60 -12.44
CA ASN A 122 44.09 -8.56 -13.57
C ASN A 122 42.91 -9.50 -13.33
N LYS A 123 43.16 -10.73 -12.87
CA LYS A 123 42.08 -11.68 -12.59
C LYS A 123 41.15 -11.21 -11.46
N GLN A 124 41.70 -10.59 -10.42
CA GLN A 124 40.89 -9.99 -9.35
C GLN A 124 40.05 -8.82 -9.87
N MET A 125 40.62 -7.96 -10.72
CA MET A 125 39.88 -6.86 -11.32
C MET A 125 38.78 -7.30 -12.28
N ASP A 126 39.04 -8.31 -13.12
CA ASP A 126 38.00 -8.90 -13.98
C ASP A 126 36.84 -9.44 -13.15
N SER A 127 37.15 -10.15 -12.05
CA SER A 127 36.13 -10.66 -11.14
C SER A 127 35.35 -9.52 -10.47
N LEU A 128 36.03 -8.45 -10.05
CA LEU A 128 35.40 -7.30 -9.42
C LEU A 128 34.49 -6.55 -10.39
N GLN A 129 34.93 -6.34 -11.63
CA GLN A 129 34.12 -5.73 -12.70
C GLN A 129 32.85 -6.55 -12.96
N ASN A 130 32.96 -7.88 -13.05
CA ASN A 130 31.81 -8.75 -13.22
C ASN A 130 30.84 -8.65 -12.04
N ILE A 131 31.33 -8.58 -10.79
CA ILE A 131 30.49 -8.38 -9.62
C ILE A 131 29.78 -7.02 -9.67
N PHE A 132 30.47 -5.95 -10.06
CA PHE A 132 29.83 -4.63 -10.19
C PHE A 132 28.74 -4.59 -11.25
N LEU A 133 28.91 -5.30 -12.38
CA LEU A 133 27.86 -5.47 -13.38
C LEU A 133 26.64 -6.19 -12.78
N LEU A 134 26.86 -7.32 -12.09
CA LEU A 134 25.77 -8.07 -11.45
C LEU A 134 25.06 -7.27 -10.34
N MET A 135 25.78 -6.46 -9.58
CA MET A 135 25.21 -5.55 -8.59
C MET A 135 24.35 -4.48 -9.24
N LYS A 136 24.82 -3.90 -10.34
CA LYS A 136 24.06 -2.92 -11.12
C LYS A 136 22.74 -3.53 -11.62
N ASP A 137 22.79 -4.73 -12.20
CA ASP A 137 21.58 -5.44 -12.66
C ASP A 137 20.61 -5.68 -11.51
N THR A 138 21.14 -6.08 -10.34
CA THR A 138 20.32 -6.30 -9.13
C THR A 138 19.68 -5.01 -8.62
N LEU A 139 20.39 -3.87 -8.68
CA LEU A 139 19.84 -2.56 -8.35
C LEU A 139 18.77 -2.11 -9.35
N GLU A 140 18.94 -2.38 -10.64
CA GLU A 140 17.92 -2.10 -11.66
C GLU A 140 16.64 -2.92 -11.42
N GLU A 141 16.77 -4.18 -11.00
CA GLU A 141 15.63 -5.01 -10.59
C GLU A 141 14.92 -4.44 -9.34
N LEU A 142 15.69 -4.02 -8.32
CA LEU A 142 15.15 -3.36 -7.12
C LEU A 142 14.41 -2.06 -7.49
N HIS A 143 14.96 -1.26 -8.41
CA HIS A 143 14.28 -0.07 -8.91
C HIS A 143 12.96 -0.42 -9.61
N GLY A 144 12.94 -1.51 -10.38
CA GLY A 144 11.71 -2.04 -11.00
C GLY A 144 10.60 -2.29 -9.98
N ILE A 145 10.94 -2.84 -8.80
CA ILE A 145 9.99 -3.01 -7.69
C ILE A 145 9.49 -1.66 -7.19
N THR A 146 10.36 -0.68 -6.92
CA THR A 146 9.91 0.64 -6.41
C THR A 146 8.98 1.34 -7.39
N LEU A 147 9.24 1.21 -8.70
CA LEU A 147 8.38 1.71 -9.77
C LEU A 147 7.02 0.98 -9.81
N SER A 148 7.02 -0.35 -9.65
CA SER A 148 5.80 -1.17 -9.58
C SER A 148 4.92 -0.75 -8.39
N LEU A 149 5.49 -0.62 -7.20
CA LEU A 149 4.79 -0.15 -6.00
C LEU A 149 4.22 1.26 -6.20
N GLY A 150 5.01 2.18 -6.76
CA GLY A 150 4.58 3.53 -7.06
C GLY A 150 3.41 3.56 -8.06
N LYS A 151 3.45 2.68 -9.06
CA LYS A 151 2.33 2.51 -10.01
C LYS A 151 1.08 1.97 -9.31
N ILE A 152 1.22 0.96 -8.44
CA ILE A 152 0.09 0.39 -7.69
C ILE A 152 -0.61 1.47 -6.86
N HIS A 153 0.15 2.32 -6.14
CA HIS A 153 -0.40 3.45 -5.39
C HIS A 153 -1.09 4.48 -6.29
N ARG A 154 -0.46 4.90 -7.41
CA ARG A 154 -1.07 5.87 -8.35
C ARG A 154 -2.37 5.36 -8.94
N ASP A 155 -2.39 4.11 -9.39
CA ASP A 155 -3.58 3.48 -9.96
C ASP A 155 -4.69 3.32 -8.90
N ALA A 156 -4.34 3.03 -7.65
CA ALA A 156 -5.28 2.97 -6.53
C ALA A 156 -5.87 4.36 -6.23
N ARG A 157 -5.05 5.40 -6.23
CA ARG A 157 -5.47 6.79 -6.04
C ARG A 157 -6.42 7.22 -7.15
N GLN A 158 -6.10 6.94 -8.41
CA GLN A 158 -6.98 7.26 -9.55
C GLN A 158 -8.34 6.55 -9.47
N LEU A 159 -8.38 5.30 -8.98
CA LEU A 159 -9.64 4.58 -8.78
C LEU A 159 -10.57 5.31 -7.79
N ILE A 160 -10.00 5.96 -6.78
CA ILE A 160 -10.71 6.57 -5.66
C ILE A 160 -11.02 8.05 -5.93
N GLU A 161 -10.08 8.78 -6.53
CA GLU A 161 -10.15 10.23 -6.75
C GLU A 161 -10.56 10.61 -8.20
N GLY A 162 -10.38 9.71 -9.17
CA GLY A 162 -10.49 10.03 -10.61
C GLY A 162 -11.82 9.67 -11.30
N GLY A 163 -12.80 9.11 -10.57
CA GLY A 163 -14.11 8.75 -11.14
C GLY A 163 -15.10 9.92 -11.24
N SER A 164 -16.14 9.76 -12.08
CA SER A 164 -17.28 10.70 -12.20
C SER A 164 -18.06 10.90 -10.89
N ASN A 165 -17.82 10.05 -9.89
CA ASN A 165 -18.32 10.13 -8.52
C ASN A 165 -17.12 10.29 -7.58
N GLN A 166 -16.48 11.46 -7.58
CA GLN A 166 -15.41 11.76 -6.61
C GLN A 166 -15.93 11.49 -5.20
N LEU A 167 -15.31 10.56 -4.49
CA LEU A 167 -15.62 10.31 -3.09
C LEU A 167 -15.25 11.57 -2.30
N GLY A 168 -16.22 12.20 -1.65
CA GLY A 168 -15.95 13.33 -0.77
C GLY A 168 -15.06 12.89 0.39
N SER A 169 -14.30 13.82 0.99
CA SER A 169 -13.41 13.54 2.14
C SER A 169 -14.10 12.73 3.26
N LYS A 170 -15.41 12.94 3.50
CA LYS A 170 -16.21 12.17 4.47
C LYS A 170 -16.37 10.68 4.13
N GLN A 171 -16.35 10.30 2.85
CA GLN A 171 -16.51 8.92 2.40
C GLN A 171 -15.18 8.15 2.39
N LEU A 172 -14.05 8.85 2.20
CA LEU A 172 -12.71 8.25 2.32
C LEU A 172 -12.41 7.77 3.74
N HIS A 173 -12.93 8.49 4.73
CA HIS A 173 -12.78 8.19 6.16
C HIS A 173 -13.93 7.37 6.74
N LEU A 174 -14.94 6.99 5.93
CA LEU A 174 -16.07 6.20 6.40
C LEU A 174 -15.61 4.76 6.66
N GLN A 175 -15.66 4.35 7.92
CA GLN A 175 -15.43 2.96 8.33
C GLN A 175 -16.76 2.21 8.34
N ILE A 176 -16.84 1.11 7.59
CA ILE A 176 -18.02 0.23 7.56
C ILE A 176 -17.62 -1.10 8.21
N GLY A 177 -18.03 -1.31 9.46
CA GLY A 177 -17.69 -2.52 10.20
C GLY A 177 -16.23 -2.54 10.65
N VAL A 178 -15.55 -3.69 10.51
CA VAL A 178 -14.16 -3.90 10.91
C VAL A 178 -13.19 -3.57 9.77
N LYS A 179 -13.71 -3.37 8.54
CA LYS A 179 -12.90 -3.04 7.35
C LYS A 179 -12.09 -1.76 7.51
N PRO A 180 -10.87 -1.73 6.94
CA PRO A 180 -10.07 -0.51 6.87
C PRO A 180 -10.76 0.56 6.03
N THR A 181 -10.49 1.82 6.33
CA THR A 181 -10.94 2.93 5.49
C THR A 181 -10.16 2.96 4.17
N LEU A 182 -10.77 3.51 3.10
CA LEU A 182 -10.08 3.67 1.82
C LEU A 182 -8.85 4.58 1.95
N ALA A 183 -8.93 5.61 2.79
CA ALA A 183 -7.80 6.48 3.12
C ALA A 183 -6.65 5.70 3.75
N TYR A 184 -6.93 4.87 4.76
CA TYR A 184 -5.92 4.03 5.42
C TYR A 184 -5.22 3.09 4.43
N CYS A 185 -5.97 2.44 3.54
CA CYS A 185 -5.40 1.59 2.48
C CYS A 185 -4.52 2.37 1.50
N LEU A 186 -4.93 3.57 1.09
CA LEU A 186 -4.13 4.42 0.20
C LEU A 186 -2.83 4.89 0.86
N ASP A 187 -2.92 5.33 2.12
CA ASP A 187 -1.78 5.77 2.91
C ASP A 187 -0.80 4.61 3.15
N GLY A 188 -1.30 3.40 3.39
CA GLY A 188 -0.48 2.19 3.49
C GLY A 188 0.29 1.88 2.19
N LEU A 189 -0.36 1.95 1.03
CA LEU A 189 0.31 1.77 -0.26
C LEU A 189 1.38 2.84 -0.51
N LYS A 190 1.09 4.08 -0.12
CA LYS A 190 2.04 5.20 -0.22
C LYS A 190 3.25 4.97 0.69
N GLN A 191 3.03 4.62 1.96
CA GLN A 191 4.07 4.36 2.94
C GLN A 191 5.00 3.23 2.47
N LEU A 192 4.42 2.11 2.00
CA LEU A 192 5.20 1.00 1.45
C LEU A 192 6.08 1.45 0.28
N HIS A 193 5.54 2.22 -0.66
CA HIS A 193 6.33 2.76 -1.76
C HIS A 193 7.46 3.69 -1.29
N GLU A 194 7.18 4.61 -0.36
CA GLU A 194 8.16 5.58 0.15
C GLU A 194 9.31 4.90 0.92
N MET A 195 9.00 3.87 1.71
CA MET A 195 10.00 3.06 2.42
C MET A 195 10.94 2.38 1.41
N HIS A 196 10.41 1.65 0.44
CA HIS A 196 11.23 0.94 -0.56
C HIS A 196 12.03 1.90 -1.45
N GLN A 197 11.46 3.06 -1.80
CA GLN A 197 12.17 4.07 -2.59
C GLN A 197 13.35 4.67 -1.81
N SER A 198 13.17 4.95 -0.53
CA SER A 198 14.23 5.48 0.34
C SER A 198 15.37 4.47 0.52
N GLU A 199 15.02 3.21 0.73
CA GLU A 199 15.97 2.11 0.83
C GLU A 199 16.73 1.87 -0.48
N TYR A 200 16.05 1.91 -1.64
CA TYR A 200 16.71 1.84 -2.94
C TYR A 200 17.76 2.95 -3.14
N ASN A 201 17.42 4.19 -2.76
CA ASN A 201 18.33 5.33 -2.86
C ASN A 201 19.58 5.14 -1.98
N LEU A 202 19.41 4.59 -0.77
CA LEU A 202 20.51 4.23 0.11
C LEU A 202 21.40 3.16 -0.55
N LYS A 203 20.83 2.05 -1.03
CA LYS A 203 21.57 0.97 -1.68
C LYS A 203 22.39 1.45 -2.89
N THR A 204 21.80 2.34 -3.69
CA THR A 204 22.47 2.98 -4.83
C THR A 204 23.65 3.85 -4.38
N SER A 205 23.49 4.56 -3.27
CA SER A 205 24.56 5.37 -2.66
C SER A 205 25.69 4.50 -2.10
N LEU A 206 25.36 3.38 -1.46
CA LEU A 206 26.33 2.40 -0.95
C LEU A 206 27.13 1.75 -2.09
N PHE A 207 26.47 1.37 -3.19
CA PHE A 207 27.14 0.87 -4.39
C PHE A 207 28.10 1.89 -5.00
N SER A 208 27.69 3.16 -5.06
CA SER A 208 28.54 4.25 -5.52
C SER A 208 29.75 4.45 -4.59
N GLY A 209 29.55 4.39 -3.27
CA GLY A 209 30.62 4.44 -2.28
C GLY A 209 31.61 3.28 -2.40
N LEU A 210 31.13 2.05 -2.63
CA LEU A 210 31.97 0.88 -2.85
C LEU A 210 32.84 1.03 -4.11
N SER A 211 32.28 1.61 -5.18
CA SER A 211 33.02 1.91 -6.41
C SER A 211 34.17 2.90 -6.13
N VAL A 212 33.95 3.91 -5.28
CA VAL A 212 35.01 4.85 -4.85
C VAL A 212 36.09 4.14 -4.02
N LEU A 213 35.71 3.25 -3.10
CA LEU A 213 36.65 2.48 -2.27
C LEU A 213 37.52 1.52 -3.10
N THR A 214 37.12 1.16 -4.32
CA THR A 214 37.98 0.40 -5.23
C THR A 214 39.24 1.17 -5.62
N LEU A 215 39.15 2.51 -5.74
CA LEU A 215 40.27 3.38 -6.08
C LEU A 215 41.16 3.67 -4.87
N LYS A 216 40.54 3.85 -3.71
CA LYS A 216 41.22 4.13 -2.43
C LYS A 216 40.61 3.26 -1.34
N PRO A 217 41.13 2.03 -1.14
CA PRO A 217 40.61 1.14 -0.13
C PRO A 217 40.82 1.73 1.27
N ASN A 218 39.80 1.60 2.11
CA ASN A 218 39.90 1.81 3.55
C ASN A 218 39.12 0.67 4.21
N PRO A 219 39.79 -0.27 4.91
CA PRO A 219 39.13 -1.43 5.50
C PRO A 219 38.00 -1.08 6.48
N ASN A 220 38.14 0.01 7.23
CA ASN A 220 37.12 0.46 8.18
C ASN A 220 35.87 0.94 7.44
N ASP A 221 36.04 1.77 6.41
CA ASP A 221 34.92 2.28 5.60
C ASP A 221 34.22 1.12 4.87
N LEU A 222 34.99 0.15 4.38
CA LEU A 222 34.45 -1.01 3.68
C LEU A 222 33.56 -1.87 4.57
N SER A 223 34.02 -2.17 5.79
CA SER A 223 33.21 -2.89 6.79
C SER A 223 31.99 -2.09 7.21
N THR A 224 32.10 -0.76 7.31
CA THR A 224 30.99 0.13 7.64
C THR A 224 29.93 0.13 6.56
N LEU A 225 30.31 0.23 5.27
CA LEU A 225 29.35 0.19 4.16
C LEU A 225 28.65 -1.18 4.06
N GLN A 226 29.38 -2.27 4.30
CA GLN A 226 28.79 -3.60 4.32
C GLN A 226 27.80 -3.76 5.47
N GLN A 227 28.17 -3.28 6.66
CA GLN A 227 27.30 -3.31 7.83
C GLN A 227 26.05 -2.45 7.62
N LEU A 228 26.19 -1.27 7.01
CA LEU A 228 25.05 -0.42 6.64
C LEU A 228 24.10 -1.11 5.66
N LEU A 229 24.62 -1.84 4.66
CA LEU A 229 23.80 -2.61 3.72
C LEU A 229 23.01 -3.74 4.41
N ILE A 230 23.60 -4.33 5.45
CA ILE A 230 22.99 -5.42 6.24
C ILE A 230 21.97 -4.84 7.24
N ASP A 231 22.31 -3.74 7.90
CA ASP A 231 21.56 -3.17 9.02
C ASP A 231 20.40 -2.25 8.60
N GLN A 232 20.43 -1.67 7.40
CA GLN A 232 19.52 -0.59 7.01
C GLN A 232 18.84 -0.77 5.65
N PRO A 233 17.51 -0.55 5.63
CA PRO A 233 16.49 -1.10 6.50
C PRO A 233 15.97 -2.42 5.93
N ASN A 234 15.80 -3.42 6.79
CA ASN A 234 14.79 -4.44 6.54
C ASN A 234 13.46 -3.75 6.86
N ILE A 235 12.63 -3.44 5.87
CA ILE A 235 11.33 -2.76 6.02
C ILE A 235 10.64 -3.31 7.28
N PRO A 236 10.20 -2.47 8.24
CA PRO A 236 9.80 -2.92 9.57
C PRO A 236 8.70 -3.98 9.47
N LYS A 237 9.10 -5.25 9.67
CA LYS A 237 8.24 -6.41 9.41
C LYS A 237 6.97 -6.36 10.24
N GLU A 238 7.06 -5.87 11.47
CA GLU A 238 5.92 -5.69 12.37
C GLU A 238 4.94 -4.63 11.86
N GLU A 239 5.41 -3.48 11.39
CA GLU A 239 4.55 -2.42 10.85
C GLU A 239 3.86 -2.86 9.56
N VAL A 240 4.61 -3.56 8.69
CA VAL A 240 4.05 -4.15 7.46
C VAL A 240 3.01 -5.20 7.82
N GLU A 241 3.32 -6.13 8.72
CA GLU A 241 2.40 -7.20 9.09
C GLU A 241 1.13 -6.63 9.73
N THR A 242 1.26 -5.63 10.60
CA THR A 242 0.12 -4.90 11.19
C THR A 242 -0.72 -4.23 10.10
N LEU A 243 -0.08 -3.61 9.10
CA LEU A 243 -0.77 -3.01 7.96
C LEU A 243 -1.58 -4.06 7.19
N PHE A 244 -0.97 -5.20 6.87
CA PHE A 244 -1.64 -6.30 6.18
C PHE A 244 -2.78 -6.90 7.02
N GLN A 245 -2.58 -7.17 8.32
CA GLN A 245 -3.62 -7.66 9.22
C GLN A 245 -4.82 -6.72 9.24
N ASN A 246 -4.58 -5.41 9.37
CA ASN A 246 -5.65 -4.40 9.34
C ASN A 246 -6.39 -4.35 7.99
N ILE A 247 -5.72 -4.68 6.89
CA ILE A 247 -6.31 -4.68 5.54
C ILE A 247 -7.18 -5.92 5.27
N PHE A 248 -6.80 -7.05 5.86
CA PHE A 248 -7.44 -8.36 5.65
C PHE A 248 -8.33 -8.82 6.82
N ALA A 249 -8.59 -7.97 7.82
CA ALA A 249 -9.31 -8.29 9.07
C ALA A 249 -10.74 -8.87 8.96
N GLU A 250 -11.31 -9.03 7.77
CA GLU A 250 -12.65 -9.63 7.55
C GLU A 250 -12.64 -10.87 6.62
N ASP A 251 -11.47 -11.38 6.22
CA ASP A 251 -11.35 -12.59 5.38
C ASP A 251 -11.29 -13.91 6.21
N ASP A 252 -11.46 -13.85 7.54
CA ASP A 252 -11.55 -14.99 8.47
C ASP A 252 -13.00 -15.36 8.86
#